data_AF-A0A9Q3PZJ3-F1
#
_entry.id   AF-A0A9Q3PZJ3-F1
#
_cell.length_a   1.000
_cell.length_b   1.000
_cell.length_c   1.000
_cell.angle_alpha   90.00
_cell.angle_beta   90.00
_cell.angle_gamma   90.00
#
_symmetry.space_group_name_H-M   'P 1'
#
loop_
_entity.id
_entity.type
_entity.pdbx_description
1 polymer ?
#
loop_
_entity_poly.entity_id
_entity_poly.type
_entity_poly.pdbx_seq_one_letter_code
_entity_poly.pdbx_strand_id
1 'polypeptide(L)'
;MRSTGNQNRRKLDLDFDDEEELQVHLLIHDLKPPFLDGRLIFTKQLEPVNPINNPPVDMAIFSKKGRLLVCEQRLKKENEKASAKVAALGGTTLGNPTGVKEEPKVNGNLLT
;
A
#
# COMPACT_ATOMS: atom_id res chain seq x y z
N MET A 1 48.25 22.37 -104.61
CA MET A 1 47.06 22.83 -103.87
C MET A 1 45.80 22.26 -104.51
N ARG A 2 45.04 21.43 -103.79
CA ARG A 2 43.63 21.16 -104.07
C ARG A 2 42.89 21.38 -102.75
N SER A 3 42.05 22.40 -102.75
CA SER A 3 41.38 22.93 -101.58
C SER A 3 40.35 21.96 -101.02
N THR A 4 40.43 21.80 -99.70
CA THR A 4 39.50 21.19 -98.76
C THR A 4 38.07 21.71 -98.94
N GLY A 5 37.11 20.80 -98.90
CA GLY A 5 35.69 21.08 -98.70
C GLY A 5 35.10 19.96 -97.86
N ASN A 6 35.16 20.11 -96.54
CA ASN A 6 34.64 19.17 -95.57
C ASN A 6 33.40 19.79 -94.90
N GLN A 7 32.52 18.94 -94.36
CA GLN A 7 31.35 19.25 -93.52
C GLN A 7 30.06 19.58 -94.32
N ASN A 8 28.92 18.89 -94.17
CA ASN A 8 28.38 18.25 -92.97
C ASN A 8 27.60 16.97 -93.26
N ARG A 9 27.74 16.07 -92.30
CA ARG A 9 27.17 14.72 -92.17
C ARG A 9 25.65 14.73 -92.33
N ARG A 10 25.10 13.63 -92.85
CA ARG A 10 23.69 13.26 -92.68
C ARG A 10 23.33 13.55 -91.23
N LYS A 11 22.40 14.47 -90.98
CA LYS A 11 21.75 14.55 -89.69
C LYS A 11 20.95 13.26 -89.56
N LEU A 12 21.56 12.26 -88.95
CA LEU A 12 20.79 11.24 -88.28
C LEU A 12 20.10 11.98 -87.14
N ASP A 13 18.78 12.09 -87.21
CA ASP A 13 17.99 12.33 -85.99
C ASP A 13 18.36 11.21 -85.04
N LEU A 14 19.07 11.61 -83.99
CA LEU A 14 19.23 10.83 -82.77
C LEU A 14 18.33 11.50 -81.73
N ASP A 15 17.07 11.72 -82.10
CA ASP A 15 16.00 12.02 -81.17
C ASP A 15 15.77 10.72 -80.40
N PHE A 16 16.61 10.50 -79.39
CA PHE A 16 16.32 9.57 -78.30
C PHE A 16 15.27 10.24 -77.42
N ASP A 17 14.04 10.28 -77.91
CA ASP A 17 12.88 10.30 -77.03
C ASP A 17 12.91 8.99 -76.21
N ASP A 18 12.56 9.11 -74.94
CA ASP A 18 12.21 8.01 -74.03
C ASP A 18 13.37 7.29 -73.30
N GLU A 19 14.38 8.03 -72.86
CA GLU A 19 15.00 7.73 -71.56
C GLU A 19 14.57 8.77 -70.52
N GLU A 20 13.26 9.03 -70.43
CA GLU A 20 12.65 9.43 -69.16
C GLU A 20 12.77 8.22 -68.21
N GLU A 21 14.00 8.03 -67.71
CA GLU A 21 14.31 7.20 -66.58
C GLU A 21 13.37 7.63 -65.46
N LEU A 22 12.34 6.81 -65.20
CA LEU A 22 11.37 6.99 -64.13
C LEU A 22 12.16 7.07 -62.81
N GLN A 23 12.60 8.27 -62.43
CA GLN A 23 13.28 8.49 -61.18
C GLN A 23 12.24 8.41 -60.07
N VAL A 24 12.03 7.19 -59.56
CA VAL A 24 11.11 6.93 -58.47
C VAL A 24 11.71 7.55 -57.21
N HIS A 25 11.19 8.70 -56.78
CA HIS A 25 11.54 9.29 -55.50
C HIS A 25 10.88 8.49 -54.36
N LEU A 26 11.66 7.66 -53.67
CA LEU A 26 11.20 6.96 -52.48
C LEU A 26 11.23 7.91 -51.28
N LEU A 27 10.06 8.27 -50.78
CA LEU A 27 9.90 8.91 -49.48
C LEU A 27 9.85 7.80 -48.41
N ILE A 28 11.00 7.49 -47.82
CA ILE A 28 11.08 6.59 -46.67
C ILE A 28 10.69 7.40 -45.44
N HIS A 29 9.53 7.09 -44.86
CA HIS A 29 9.24 7.54 -43.51
C HIS A 29 9.94 6.62 -42.52
N ASP A 30 10.95 7.15 -41.83
CA ASP A 30 11.48 6.53 -40.59
C ASP A 30 10.45 6.69 -39.48
N LEU A 31 9.32 5.99 -39.62
CA LEU A 31 8.30 5.83 -38.60
C LEU A 31 8.89 4.91 -37.53
N LYS A 32 9.62 5.50 -36.58
CA LYS A 32 9.95 4.81 -35.34
C LYS A 32 8.63 4.44 -34.68
N PRO A 33 8.30 3.14 -34.60
CA PRO A 33 7.01 2.75 -34.09
C PRO A 33 6.93 3.22 -32.63
N PRO A 34 5.73 3.55 -32.13
CA PRO A 34 5.55 4.23 -30.85
C PRO A 34 6.05 3.42 -29.63
N PHE A 35 6.40 2.14 -29.82
CA PHE A 35 7.09 1.31 -28.83
C PHE A 35 8.60 1.60 -28.70
N LEU A 36 9.20 2.29 -29.68
CA LEU A 36 10.61 2.71 -29.70
C LEU A 36 10.79 4.17 -29.27
N ASP A 37 9.71 4.93 -29.11
CA ASP A 37 9.75 6.37 -28.80
C ASP A 37 10.01 6.67 -27.30
N GLY A 38 10.34 5.66 -26.48
CA GLY A 38 10.75 5.83 -25.07
C GLY A 38 9.75 6.51 -24.14
N ARG A 39 8.58 6.92 -24.66
CA ARG A 39 7.53 7.68 -24.01
C ARG A 39 6.40 6.82 -23.44
N LEU A 40 6.42 5.51 -23.70
CA LEU A 40 5.43 4.58 -23.18
C LEU A 40 6.01 3.82 -21.99
N ILE A 41 5.57 4.22 -20.80
CA ILE A 41 5.74 3.46 -19.57
C ILE A 41 4.72 2.32 -19.63
N PHE A 42 5.18 1.09 -19.87
CA PHE A 42 4.31 -0.11 -19.95
C PHE A 42 3.67 -0.50 -18.60
N THR A 43 4.06 0.17 -17.51
CA THR A 43 3.49 -0.06 -16.19
C THR A 43 2.35 0.92 -15.93
N LYS A 44 1.20 0.42 -15.49
CA LYS A 44 0.11 1.26 -14.95
C LYS A 44 0.49 1.94 -13.63
N GLN A 45 1.67 1.64 -13.10
CA GLN A 45 2.17 2.11 -11.82
C GLN A 45 3.29 3.11 -12.07
N LEU A 46 2.95 4.40 -11.93
CA LEU A 46 3.87 5.53 -11.95
C LEU A 46 4.45 5.82 -10.56
N GLU A 47 3.69 5.50 -9.50
CA GLU A 47 4.10 5.68 -8.12
C GLU A 47 4.52 4.34 -7.50
N PRO A 48 5.59 4.32 -6.68
CA PRO A 48 5.98 3.12 -5.95
C PRO A 48 4.87 2.72 -4.98
N VAL A 49 4.31 1.52 -5.18
CA VAL A 49 3.33 0.94 -4.26
C VAL A 49 4.08 0.45 -3.03
N ASN A 50 3.71 0.96 -1.85
CA ASN A 50 4.20 0.41 -0.60
C ASN A 50 3.81 -1.08 -0.49
N PRO A 51 4.77 -2.00 -0.36
CA PRO A 51 4.48 -3.44 -0.35
C PRO A 51 3.79 -3.89 0.94
N ILE A 52 3.77 -3.05 1.98
CA ILE A 52 3.20 -3.38 3.28
C ILE A 52 1.75 -2.90 3.32
N ASN A 53 0.86 -3.75 2.83
CA ASN A 53 -0.58 -3.59 2.97
C ASN A 53 -1.08 -4.33 4.22
N ASN A 54 -0.54 -3.96 5.39
CA ASN A 54 -1.08 -4.39 6.68
C ASN A 54 -1.60 -3.16 7.42
N PRO A 55 -2.82 -2.66 7.09
CA PRO A 55 -3.57 -1.90 8.07
C PRO A 55 -3.63 -2.72 9.37
N PRO A 56 -3.59 -2.09 10.55
CA PRO A 56 -3.58 -2.82 11.81
C PRO A 56 -4.74 -3.81 11.80
N VAL A 57 -4.42 -5.12 11.76
CA VAL A 57 -5.41 -6.18 11.64
C VAL A 57 -6.46 -5.98 12.73
N ASP A 58 -7.73 -5.91 12.35
CA ASP A 58 -8.82 -5.60 13.29
C ASP A 58 -8.77 -6.49 14.53
N MET A 59 -8.38 -7.77 14.35
CA MET A 59 -8.14 -8.72 15.42
C MET A 59 -7.10 -8.26 16.45
N ALA A 60 -5.98 -7.67 16.00
CA ALA A 60 -4.94 -7.14 16.89
C ALA A 60 -5.42 -5.89 17.65
N ILE A 61 -6.26 -5.06 17.02
CA ILE A 61 -6.87 -3.89 17.68
C ILE A 61 -7.90 -4.34 18.72
N PHE A 62 -8.81 -5.24 18.35
CA PHE A 62 -9.84 -5.78 19.24
C PHE A 62 -9.22 -6.49 20.45
N SER A 63 -8.15 -7.27 20.23
CA SER A 63 -7.43 -7.94 21.32
C SER A 63 -6.77 -6.96 22.29
N LYS A 64 -6.16 -5.87 21.78
CA LYS A 64 -5.56 -4.81 22.62
C LYS A 64 -6.62 -4.06 23.43
N LYS A 65 -7.76 -3.71 22.82
CA LYS A 65 -8.87 -3.02 23.49
C LYS A 65 -9.56 -3.92 24.53
N GLY A 66 -9.80 -5.18 24.20
CA GLY A 66 -10.45 -6.16 25.10
C GLY A 66 -9.60 -6.52 26.33
N ARG A 67 -8.26 -6.57 26.18
CA ARG A 67 -7.34 -6.88 27.29
C ARG A 67 -7.49 -5.90 28.47
N LEU A 68 -7.66 -4.61 28.22
CA LEU A 68 -7.74 -3.59 29.28
C LEU A 68 -8.91 -3.85 30.22
N LEU A 69 -10.10 -4.09 29.67
CA LEU A 69 -11.30 -4.41 30.46
C LEU A 69 -11.11 -5.69 31.31
N VAL A 70 -10.50 -6.73 30.74
CA VAL A 70 -10.24 -7.99 31.48
C VAL A 70 -9.23 -7.79 32.61
N CYS A 71 -8.17 -6.99 32.38
CA CYS A 71 -7.19 -6.65 33.42
C CYS A 71 -7.83 -5.85 34.56
N GLU A 72 -8.64 -4.84 34.25
CA GLU A 72 -9.34 -4.03 35.26
C GLU A 72 -10.31 -4.86 36.09
N GLN A 73 -11.08 -5.74 35.46
CA GLN A 73 -12.02 -6.62 36.18
C GLN A 73 -11.29 -7.61 37.09
N ARG A 74 -10.14 -8.16 36.67
CA ARG A 74 -9.30 -9.01 37.53
C ARG A 74 -8.79 -8.24 38.74
N LEU A 75 -8.28 -7.03 38.53
CA LEU A 75 -7.74 -6.20 39.59
C LEU A 75 -8.84 -5.78 40.60
N LYS A 76 -10.03 -5.42 40.11
CA LYS A 76 -11.20 -5.15 40.97
C LYS A 76 -11.57 -6.38 41.81
N LYS A 77 -11.66 -7.55 41.19
CA LYS A 77 -11.97 -8.81 41.89
C LYS A 77 -10.90 -9.20 42.91
N GLU A 78 -9.63 -8.94 42.64
CA GLU A 78 -8.54 -9.17 43.59
C GLU A 78 -8.59 -8.19 44.77
N ASN A 79 -8.83 -6.90 44.49
CA ASN A 79 -9.00 -5.89 45.53
C ASN A 79 -10.23 -6.18 46.41
N GLU A 80 -11.38 -6.51 45.83
CA GLU A 80 -12.59 -6.88 46.57
C GLU A 80 -12.35 -8.10 47.46
N LYS A 81 -11.64 -9.12 46.95
CA LYS A 81 -11.27 -10.30 47.76
C LYS A 81 -10.30 -9.93 48.88
N ALA A 82 -9.35 -9.03 48.65
CA ALA A 82 -8.42 -8.57 49.68
C ALA A 82 -9.16 -7.77 50.75
N SER A 83 -10.02 -6.83 50.36
CA SER A 83 -10.88 -6.07 51.28
C SER A 83 -11.83 -6.97 52.07
N ALA A 84 -12.45 -7.96 51.42
CA ALA A 84 -13.33 -8.93 52.10
C ALA A 84 -12.55 -9.79 53.12
N LYS A 85 -11.31 -10.19 52.80
CA LYS A 85 -10.44 -10.91 53.76
C LYS A 85 -10.03 -10.04 54.94
N VAL A 86 -9.76 -8.76 54.70
CA VAL A 86 -9.43 -7.80 55.76
C VAL A 86 -10.64 -7.52 56.64
N ALA A 87 -11.83 -7.36 56.05
CA ALA A 87 -13.09 -7.19 56.79
C ALA A 87 -13.44 -8.44 57.63
N ALA A 88 -13.25 -9.65 57.07
CA ALA A 88 -13.46 -10.90 57.79
C ALA A 88 -12.42 -11.16 58.91
N LEU A 89 -11.32 -10.40 58.94
CA LEU A 89 -10.35 -10.46 60.03
C LEU A 89 -10.92 -9.83 61.32
N GLY A 90 -11.88 -8.90 61.20
CA GLY A 90 -12.59 -8.31 62.33
C GLY A 90 -13.30 -9.39 63.14
N GLY A 91 -12.98 -9.46 64.44
CA GLY A 91 -13.52 -10.47 65.36
C GLY A 91 -12.75 -11.80 65.40
N THR A 92 -11.65 -11.93 64.65
CA THR A 92 -10.68 -13.03 64.86
C THR A 92 -9.67 -12.67 65.96
N THR A 93 -9.12 -13.68 66.65
CA THR A 93 -8.10 -13.48 67.70
C THR A 93 -6.87 -12.69 67.21
N LEU A 94 -6.55 -12.79 65.91
CA LEU A 94 -5.47 -12.03 65.26
C LEU A 94 -5.91 -10.63 64.76
N GLY A 95 -7.20 -10.43 64.49
CA GLY A 95 -7.75 -9.15 64.02
C GLY A 95 -8.04 -8.13 65.13
N ASN A 96 -8.34 -8.60 66.34
CA ASN A 96 -8.59 -7.76 67.51
C ASN A 96 -7.41 -6.84 67.89
N PRO A 97 -6.14 -7.29 67.89
CA PRO A 97 -5.02 -6.39 68.14
C PRO A 97 -4.73 -5.42 66.98
N THR A 98 -5.22 -5.70 65.76
CA THR A 98 -4.98 -4.86 64.56
C THR A 98 -6.03 -3.75 64.36
N GLY A 99 -6.96 -3.57 65.31
CA GLY A 99 -7.89 -2.43 65.33
C GLY A 99 -8.97 -2.47 64.23
N VAL A 100 -9.14 -3.61 63.56
CA VAL A 100 -10.19 -3.83 62.56
C VAL A 100 -11.53 -4.01 63.29
N LYS A 101 -12.49 -3.12 63.01
CA LYS A 101 -13.81 -3.12 63.68
C LYS A 101 -14.65 -4.29 63.20
N GLU A 102 -15.38 -4.90 64.14
CA GLU A 102 -16.39 -5.91 63.82
C GLU A 102 -17.60 -5.24 63.16
N GLU A 103 -18.09 -5.85 62.07
CA GLU A 103 -19.40 -5.52 61.51
C GLU A 103 -20.49 -5.97 62.50
N PRO A 104 -21.46 -5.10 62.85
CA PRO A 104 -22.50 -5.44 63.81
C PRO A 104 -23.38 -6.56 63.25
N LYS A 105 -23.37 -7.72 63.91
CA LYS A 105 -24.35 -8.78 63.66
C LYS A 105 -25.73 -8.26 64.08
N VAL A 106 -26.52 -7.79 63.12
CA VAL A 106 -27.94 -7.52 63.32
C VAL A 106 -28.63 -8.85 63.57
N ASN A 107 -28.73 -9.23 64.84
CA ASN A 107 -29.50 -10.37 65.28
C ASN A 107 -30.98 -10.04 65.06
N GLY A 108 -31.55 -10.60 63.99
CA GLY A 108 -32.99 -10.53 63.68
C GLY A 108 -33.81 -11.38 64.65
N ASN A 109 -33.80 -11.02 65.92
CA ASN A 109 -34.74 -11.53 66.90
C ASN A 109 -35.44 -10.34 67.56
N LEU A 110 -36.37 -9.73 66.82
CA LEU A 110 -37.45 -8.98 67.45
C LEU A 110 -38.61 -9.95 67.67
N LEU A 111 -39.10 -9.92 68.91
CA LEU A 111 -40.14 -10.72 69.54
C LEU A 111 -41.44 -10.88 68.73
N THR A 112 -42.08 -12.05 68.91
CA THR A 112 -43.52 -12.39 68.82
C THR A 112 -44.30 -12.03 67.56
#